data_AF-J3AQA0-F1
#
_entry.id   AF-J3AQA0-F1
#
_cell.length_a   1.000
_cell.length_b   1.000
_cell.length_c   1.000
_cell.angle_alpha   90.00
_cell.angle_beta   90.00
_cell.angle_gamma   90.00
#
_symmetry.space_group_name_H-M   'P 1'
#
loop_
_entity.id
_entity.type
_entity.pdbx_description
1 polymer ?
#
loop_
_entity_poly.entity_id
_entity_poly.type
_entity_poly.pdbx_seq_one_letter_code
_entity_poly.pdbx_strand_id
1 'polypeptide(L)'
;AKIEPQLAALAAEALALAREPLVEEVEPALLEALDTANVAFRQACRWAVEALDPAELDLARARRRDDLRVYFALNIFNRRQAYRDWPASLQADVKALFGGFGAANEAGRELLFSLGQPDIMRAALAAAHAQGLGWRDEEGALFLDARLLDQAPAALRCLAGCARRYHGGLDDAHLIKLHRQGDKVSAMTFESYEALTPVLCSRIKVDLGRQRIQEFDHRGQDQRLLARSRVMSADLPDWAAQRDFDQRLLAAWPGAASLYADGQALDVILARAGLDEGG
;
A
#
# COMPACT_ATOMS: atom_id res chain seq x y z
N ALA A 1 16.29 30.77 -17.06
CA ALA A 1 17.68 31.09 -16.60
C ALA A 1 18.68 30.08 -17.18
N LYS A 2 20.00 30.35 -17.25
CA LYS A 2 21.01 29.44 -17.85
C LYS A 2 21.03 28.01 -17.23
N ILE A 3 20.39 27.84 -16.07
CA ILE A 3 20.31 26.58 -15.30
C ILE A 3 18.88 26.03 -15.11
N GLU A 4 17.90 26.52 -15.85
CA GLU A 4 16.49 26.14 -15.67
C GLU A 4 16.20 24.64 -15.76
N PRO A 5 16.76 23.86 -16.71
CA PRO A 5 16.55 22.42 -16.72
C PRO A 5 17.19 21.72 -15.52
N GLN A 6 18.31 22.25 -15.00
CA GLN A 6 18.95 21.73 -13.80
C GLN A 6 18.11 21.96 -12.55
N LEU A 7 17.46 23.13 -12.43
CA LEU A 7 16.54 23.43 -11.34
C LEU A 7 15.29 22.53 -11.40
N ALA A 8 14.74 22.29 -12.59
CA ALA A 8 13.60 21.40 -12.75
C ALA A 8 13.93 19.95 -12.35
N ALA A 9 15.11 19.45 -12.74
CA ALA A 9 15.58 18.12 -12.34
C ALA A 9 15.77 18.01 -10.82
N LEU A 10 16.41 19.00 -10.19
CA LEU A 10 16.56 19.05 -8.73
C LEU A 10 15.22 19.18 -8.01
N ALA A 11 14.25 19.91 -8.58
CA ALA A 11 12.92 20.06 -8.01
C ALA A 11 12.17 18.72 -8.04
N ALA A 12 12.25 17.98 -9.15
CA ALA A 12 11.66 16.64 -9.27
C ALA A 12 12.29 15.67 -8.25
N GLU A 13 13.61 15.67 -8.11
CA GLU A 13 14.32 14.84 -7.13
C GLU A 13 13.93 15.22 -5.70
N ALA A 14 13.89 16.52 -5.40
CA ALA A 14 13.50 17.01 -4.08
C ALA A 14 12.05 16.64 -3.72
N LEU A 15 11.16 16.63 -4.72
CA LEU A 15 9.78 16.21 -4.54
C LEU A 15 9.70 14.69 -4.31
N ALA A 16 10.45 13.88 -5.06
CA ALA A 16 10.51 12.44 -4.89
C ALA A 16 11.05 12.02 -3.50
N LEU A 17 12.06 12.73 -3.00
CA LEU A 17 12.65 12.52 -1.67
C LEU A 17 11.87 13.21 -0.54
N ALA A 18 10.97 14.14 -0.89
CA ALA A 18 10.28 15.05 0.02
C ALA A 18 11.20 15.96 0.87
N ARG A 19 12.44 16.18 0.41
CA ARG A 19 13.48 17.02 1.02
C ARG A 19 14.53 17.38 -0.03
N GLU A 20 15.44 18.31 0.29
CA GLU A 20 16.59 18.55 -0.58
C GLU A 20 17.42 17.26 -0.78
N PRO A 21 17.88 16.96 -2.02
CA PRO A 21 18.72 15.81 -2.30
C PRO A 21 20.13 16.00 -1.74
N LEU A 22 20.77 14.89 -1.40
CA LEU A 22 22.21 14.83 -1.15
C LEU A 22 22.97 14.90 -2.47
N VAL A 23 24.27 15.23 -2.41
CA VAL A 23 25.11 15.29 -3.62
C VAL A 23 25.18 13.91 -4.27
N GLU A 24 25.24 12.86 -3.46
CA GLU A 24 25.32 11.46 -3.87
C GLU A 24 24.01 10.91 -4.45
N GLU A 25 22.89 11.62 -4.28
CA GLU A 25 21.56 11.26 -4.79
C GLU A 25 21.27 11.92 -6.15
N VAL A 26 22.23 12.68 -6.69
CA VAL A 26 22.06 13.46 -7.91
C VAL A 26 22.97 12.93 -9.02
N GLU A 27 22.43 12.86 -10.24
CA GLU A 27 23.16 12.45 -11.43
C GLU A 27 24.45 13.27 -11.63
N PRO A 28 25.62 12.64 -11.87
CA PRO A 28 26.89 13.35 -12.03
C PRO A 28 26.87 14.45 -13.11
N ALA A 29 26.16 14.21 -14.22
CA ALA A 29 26.02 15.18 -15.30
C ALA A 29 25.29 16.47 -14.86
N LEU A 30 24.35 16.36 -13.91
CA LEU A 30 23.66 17.51 -13.33
C LEU A 30 24.63 18.35 -12.49
N LEU A 31 25.51 17.70 -11.72
CA LEU A 31 26.54 18.37 -10.92
C LEU A 31 27.56 19.11 -11.80
N GLU A 32 28.03 18.49 -12.89
CA GLU A 32 28.94 19.12 -13.86
C GLU A 32 28.32 20.35 -14.54
N ALA A 33 27.03 20.27 -14.86
CA ALA A 33 26.31 21.40 -15.46
C ALA A 33 26.17 22.58 -14.50
N LEU A 34 25.96 22.33 -13.20
CA LEU A 34 25.94 23.38 -12.17
C LEU A 34 27.31 24.05 -12.01
N ASP A 35 28.39 23.27 -12.00
CA ASP A 35 29.76 23.77 -11.91
C ASP A 35 30.11 24.64 -13.13
N THR A 36 29.76 24.19 -14.34
CA THR A 36 29.92 24.97 -15.58
C THR A 36 29.15 26.29 -15.55
N ALA A 37 27.99 26.30 -14.89
CA ALA A 37 27.20 27.51 -14.69
C ALA A 37 27.69 28.39 -13.53
N ASN A 38 28.72 27.95 -12.80
CA ASN A 38 29.24 28.59 -11.59
C ASN A 38 28.17 28.76 -10.50
N VAL A 39 27.35 27.73 -10.29
CA VAL A 39 26.25 27.71 -9.32
C VAL A 39 26.51 26.65 -8.28
N ALA A 40 26.57 27.05 -7.00
CA ALA A 40 26.78 26.13 -5.90
C ALA A 40 25.58 25.17 -5.72
N PHE A 41 25.84 23.87 -5.53
CA PHE A 41 24.80 22.85 -5.35
C PHE A 41 23.73 23.22 -4.32
N ARG A 42 24.13 23.63 -3.11
CA ARG A 42 23.20 24.04 -2.04
C ARG A 42 22.32 25.22 -2.44
N GLN A 43 22.83 26.13 -3.26
CA GLN A 43 22.05 27.26 -3.76
C GLN A 43 21.04 26.79 -4.81
N ALA A 44 21.44 25.89 -5.72
CA ALA A 44 20.56 25.29 -6.70
C ALA A 44 19.42 24.50 -6.05
N CYS A 45 19.70 23.64 -5.05
CA CYS A 45 18.67 22.90 -4.32
C CYS A 45 17.64 23.83 -3.67
N ARG A 46 18.11 24.90 -3.03
CA ARG A 46 17.21 25.89 -2.40
C ARG A 46 16.28 26.53 -3.43
N TRP A 47 16.82 27.00 -4.56
CA TRP A 47 16.02 27.59 -5.62
C TRP A 47 15.04 26.59 -6.24
N ALA A 48 15.45 25.34 -6.40
CA ALA A 48 14.60 24.27 -6.91
C ALA A 48 13.42 24.00 -5.95
N VAL A 49 13.68 23.92 -4.64
CA VAL A 49 12.63 23.73 -3.63
C VAL A 49 11.73 24.96 -3.51
N GLU A 50 12.27 26.17 -3.59
CA GLU A 50 11.49 27.43 -3.59
C GLU A 50 10.56 27.55 -4.81
N ALA A 51 10.89 26.86 -5.91
CA ALA A 51 10.08 26.84 -7.12
C ALA A 51 8.96 25.78 -7.10
N LEU A 52 8.99 24.82 -6.17
CA LEU A 52 7.94 23.81 -6.03
C LEU A 52 6.64 24.42 -5.48
N ASP A 53 5.50 23.84 -5.84
CA ASP A 53 4.25 24.13 -5.15
C ASP A 53 4.34 23.67 -3.69
N PRO A 54 4.17 24.57 -2.70
CA PRO A 54 4.21 24.21 -1.29
C PRO A 54 3.23 23.09 -0.92
N ALA A 55 2.04 23.06 -1.53
CA ALA A 55 1.03 22.05 -1.25
C ALA A 55 1.45 20.66 -1.74
N GLU A 56 2.10 20.59 -2.90
CA GLU A 56 2.62 19.36 -3.48
C GLU A 56 3.77 18.80 -2.63
N LEU A 57 4.70 19.67 -2.22
CA LEU A 57 5.81 19.30 -1.36
C LEU A 57 5.34 18.84 0.03
N ASP A 58 4.34 19.49 0.60
CA ASP A 58 3.78 19.08 1.89
C ASP A 58 3.06 17.73 1.81
N LEU A 59 2.39 17.44 0.69
CA LEU A 59 1.81 16.12 0.44
C LEU A 59 2.90 15.04 0.31
N ALA A 60 3.98 15.32 -0.43
CA ALA A 60 5.13 14.41 -0.53
C ALA A 60 5.77 14.14 0.84
N ARG A 61 5.94 15.19 1.66
CA ARG A 61 6.45 15.07 3.04
C ARG A 61 5.53 14.26 3.93
N ALA A 62 4.21 14.45 3.83
CA ALA A 62 3.25 13.67 4.59
C ALA A 62 3.34 12.18 4.24
N ARG A 63 3.38 11.84 2.95
CA ARG A 63 3.55 10.46 2.48
C ARG A 63 4.86 9.84 2.97
N ARG A 64 5.99 10.54 2.78
CA ARG A 64 7.31 10.05 3.21
C ARG A 64 7.40 9.89 4.73
N ARG A 65 6.78 10.79 5.51
CA ARG A 65 6.67 10.65 6.97
C ARG A 65 5.89 9.40 7.34
N ASP A 66 4.77 9.14 6.68
CA ASP A 66 3.96 7.94 6.95
C ASP A 66 4.73 6.66 6.63
N ASP A 67 5.49 6.62 5.53
CA ASP A 67 6.36 5.47 5.20
C ASP A 67 7.42 5.23 6.28
N LEU A 68 8.08 6.30 6.73
CA LEU A 68 9.06 6.21 7.79
C LEU A 68 8.42 5.78 9.11
N ARG A 69 7.23 6.30 9.46
CA ARG A 69 6.51 5.85 10.67
C ARG A 69 6.22 4.36 10.63
N VAL A 70 5.76 3.82 9.49
CA VAL A 70 5.57 2.38 9.31
C VAL A 70 6.90 1.63 9.46
N TYR A 71 7.96 2.10 8.80
CA TYR A 71 9.30 1.50 8.92
C TYR A 71 9.75 1.44 10.39
N PHE A 72 9.70 2.55 11.12
CA PHE A 72 10.11 2.63 12.52
C PHE A 72 9.21 1.80 13.44
N ALA A 73 7.89 1.78 13.20
CA ALA A 73 6.95 0.95 13.93
C ALA A 73 7.30 -0.54 13.83
N LEU A 74 7.58 -1.02 12.61
CA LEU A 74 7.92 -2.43 12.36
C LEU A 74 9.36 -2.77 12.79
N ASN A 75 10.27 -1.79 12.77
CA ASN A 75 11.65 -1.99 13.20
C ASN A 75 11.79 -2.27 14.71
N ILE A 76 10.74 -2.00 15.51
CA ILE A 76 10.67 -2.39 16.93
C ILE A 76 10.84 -3.91 17.09
N PHE A 77 10.43 -4.70 16.09
CA PHE A 77 10.55 -6.16 16.11
C PHE A 77 11.92 -6.67 15.62
N ASN A 78 12.81 -5.79 15.16
CA ASN A 78 14.12 -6.15 14.64
C ASN A 78 15.23 -5.96 15.67
N ARG A 79 16.40 -6.56 15.41
CA ARG A 79 17.59 -6.22 16.20
C ARG A 79 17.97 -4.77 15.93
N ARG A 80 18.20 -4.03 17.02
CA ARG A 80 18.57 -2.61 16.95
C ARG A 80 19.89 -2.44 16.17
N GLN A 81 19.81 -1.79 15.01
CA GLN A 81 20.98 -1.28 14.30
C GLN A 81 21.35 0.09 14.86
N ALA A 82 22.64 0.40 14.98
CA ALA A 82 23.05 1.73 15.39
C ALA A 82 22.78 2.73 14.25
N TYR A 83 22.25 3.91 14.60
CA TYR A 83 21.87 4.94 13.63
C TYR A 83 23.01 5.34 12.67
N ARG A 84 24.26 5.32 13.15
CA ARG A 84 25.46 5.63 12.35
C ARG A 84 25.72 4.65 11.21
N ASP A 85 25.18 3.43 11.31
CA ASP A 85 25.39 2.36 10.33
C ASP A 85 24.27 2.36 9.26
N TRP A 86 23.38 3.35 9.30
CA TRP A 86 22.26 3.46 8.37
C TRP A 86 22.68 4.10 7.04
N PRO A 87 22.00 3.78 5.93
CA PRO A 87 22.21 4.49 4.67
C PRO A 87 22.09 6.01 4.83
N ALA A 88 22.97 6.77 4.19
CA ALA A 88 23.02 8.23 4.30
C ALA A 88 21.67 8.89 3.93
N SER A 89 21.00 8.35 2.90
CA SER A 89 19.67 8.77 2.46
C SER A 89 18.63 8.68 3.59
N LEU A 90 18.59 7.55 4.31
CA LEU A 90 17.67 7.36 5.44
C LEU A 90 18.00 8.31 6.62
N GLN A 91 19.28 8.58 6.87
CA GLN A 91 19.67 9.56 7.89
C GLN A 91 19.23 10.99 7.51
N ALA A 92 19.34 11.35 6.23
CA ALA A 92 18.89 12.64 5.71
C ALA A 92 17.36 12.78 5.79
N ASP A 93 16.62 11.73 5.45
CA ASP A 93 15.16 11.67 5.60
C ASP A 93 14.73 11.92 7.04
N VAL A 94 15.33 11.18 7.99
CA VAL A 94 15.03 11.30 9.43
C VAL A 94 15.29 12.71 9.93
N LYS A 95 16.43 13.30 9.54
CA LYS A 95 16.80 14.66 9.93
C LYS A 95 15.83 15.69 9.34
N ALA A 96 15.50 15.60 8.06
CA ALA A 96 14.66 16.57 7.36
C ALA A 96 13.19 16.50 7.83
N LEU A 97 12.66 15.29 8.04
CA LEU A 97 11.22 15.08 8.26
C LEU A 97 10.81 15.03 9.73
N PHE A 98 11.72 14.61 10.61
CA PHE A 98 11.45 14.44 12.05
C PHE A 98 12.40 15.26 12.94
N GLY A 99 13.44 15.88 12.39
CA GLY A 99 14.46 16.60 13.16
C GLY A 99 15.49 15.71 13.86
N GLY A 100 15.29 14.39 13.87
CA GLY A 100 16.25 13.44 14.41
C GLY A 100 15.66 12.07 14.71
N PHE A 101 16.56 11.11 14.98
CA PHE A 101 16.21 9.71 15.22
C PHE A 101 15.22 9.50 16.38
N GLY A 102 15.36 10.26 17.48
CA GLY A 102 14.47 10.13 18.64
C GLY A 102 13.02 10.41 18.30
N ALA A 103 12.76 11.50 17.57
CA ALA A 103 11.41 11.88 17.14
C ALA A 103 10.84 10.90 16.10
N ALA A 104 11.66 10.42 15.16
CA ALA A 104 11.23 9.43 14.18
C ALA A 104 10.84 8.09 14.84
N ASN A 105 11.64 7.65 15.82
CA ASN A 105 11.36 6.44 16.58
C ASN A 105 10.09 6.58 17.44
N GLU A 106 9.86 7.74 18.06
CA GLU A 106 8.62 7.99 18.81
C GLU A 106 7.40 8.02 17.88
N ALA A 107 7.48 8.67 16.72
CA ALA A 107 6.39 8.70 15.75
C ALA A 107 6.02 7.30 15.22
N GLY A 108 7.00 6.39 15.09
CA GLY A 108 6.76 4.98 14.79
C GLY A 108 6.10 4.22 15.95
N ARG A 109 6.53 4.46 17.19
CA ARG A 109 5.89 3.90 18.40
C ARG A 109 4.45 4.35 18.52
N GLU A 110 4.18 5.65 18.38
CA GLU A 110 2.83 6.21 18.38
C GLU A 110 1.93 5.55 17.35
N LEU A 111 2.43 5.36 16.11
CA LEU A 111 1.69 4.65 15.07
C LEU A 111 1.38 3.20 15.50
N LEU A 112 2.37 2.47 16.03
CA LEU A 112 2.17 1.09 16.48
C LEU A 112 1.12 0.99 17.60
N PHE A 113 1.16 1.89 18.59
CA PHE A 113 0.18 1.94 19.66
C PHE A 113 -1.21 2.36 19.17
N SER A 114 -1.29 3.18 18.12
CA SER A 114 -2.56 3.59 17.53
C SER A 114 -3.37 2.43 16.94
N LEU A 115 -2.73 1.32 16.58
CA LEU A 115 -3.42 0.13 16.05
C LEU A 115 -4.39 -0.48 17.07
N GLY A 116 -4.12 -0.31 18.36
CA GLY A 116 -5.02 -0.75 19.43
C GLY A 116 -6.24 0.16 19.65
N GLN A 117 -6.38 1.24 18.87
CA GLN A 117 -7.48 2.20 18.97
C GLN A 117 -8.52 1.95 17.86
N PRO A 118 -9.71 1.38 18.18
CA PRO A 118 -10.67 0.98 17.16
C PRO A 118 -11.19 2.13 16.28
N ASP A 119 -11.26 3.35 16.79
CA ASP A 119 -11.68 4.53 16.01
C ASP A 119 -10.67 4.90 14.93
N ILE A 120 -9.37 4.87 15.25
CA ILE A 120 -8.30 5.14 14.28
C ILE A 120 -8.35 4.09 13.17
N MET A 121 -8.50 2.81 13.54
CA MET A 121 -8.58 1.72 12.57
C MET A 121 -9.81 1.85 11.67
N ARG A 122 -10.99 2.16 12.23
CA ARG A 122 -12.20 2.41 11.43
C ARG A 122 -12.05 3.58 10.47
N ALA A 123 -11.46 4.68 10.93
CA ALA A 123 -11.21 5.84 10.09
C ALA A 123 -10.23 5.51 8.94
N ALA A 124 -9.17 4.75 9.23
CA ALA A 124 -8.22 4.30 8.23
C ALA A 124 -8.87 3.38 7.17
N LEU A 125 -9.70 2.42 7.60
CA LEU A 125 -10.46 1.55 6.68
C LEU A 125 -11.41 2.36 5.79
N ALA A 126 -12.10 3.35 6.35
CA ALA A 126 -13.00 4.22 5.60
C ALA A 126 -12.24 5.11 4.60
N ALA A 127 -11.09 5.67 5.01
CA ALA A 127 -10.24 6.48 4.15
C ALA A 127 -9.69 5.69 2.95
N ALA A 128 -9.19 4.47 3.19
CA ALA A 128 -8.71 3.59 2.13
C ALA A 128 -9.81 3.28 1.10
N HIS A 129 -11.01 2.96 1.58
CA HIS A 129 -12.15 2.72 0.69
C HIS A 129 -12.56 3.97 -0.11
N ALA A 130 -12.60 5.14 0.53
CA ALA A 130 -12.93 6.39 -0.14
C ALA A 130 -11.89 6.79 -1.20
N GLN A 131 -10.64 6.33 -1.05
CA GLN A 131 -9.56 6.50 -2.02
C GLN A 131 -9.59 5.46 -3.16
N GLY A 132 -10.54 4.52 -3.15
CA GLY A 132 -10.62 3.46 -4.15
C GLY A 132 -9.63 2.32 -3.96
N LEU A 133 -9.02 2.18 -2.76
CA LEU A 133 -8.03 1.14 -2.46
C LEU A 133 -8.68 -0.18 -1.97
N GLY A 134 -9.88 -0.49 -2.46
CA GLY A 134 -10.60 -1.72 -2.17
C GLY A 134 -12.05 -1.54 -1.72
N TRP A 135 -12.66 -2.64 -1.26
CA TRP A 135 -14.08 -2.74 -0.95
C TRP A 135 -14.34 -3.07 0.51
N ARG A 136 -15.36 -2.44 1.09
CA ARG A 136 -15.80 -2.70 2.47
C ARG A 136 -17.04 -3.57 2.48
N ASP A 137 -16.99 -4.66 3.25
CA ASP A 137 -18.16 -5.50 3.51
C ASP A 137 -19.13 -4.83 4.50
N GLU A 138 -20.31 -5.45 4.67
CA GLU A 138 -21.36 -4.97 5.59
C GLU A 138 -20.89 -4.99 7.06
N GLU A 139 -19.98 -5.90 7.40
CA GLU A 139 -19.35 -5.97 8.73
C GLU A 139 -18.36 -4.82 8.95
N GLY A 140 -17.93 -4.15 7.88
CA GLY A 140 -17.04 -3.01 7.86
C GLY A 140 -15.56 -3.36 7.75
N ALA A 141 -15.22 -4.61 7.43
CA ALA A 141 -13.88 -5.02 7.07
C ALA A 141 -13.54 -4.55 5.65
N LEU A 142 -12.26 -4.27 5.41
CA LEU A 142 -11.76 -3.86 4.08
C LEU A 142 -11.09 -5.06 3.40
N PHE A 143 -11.45 -5.29 2.15
CA PHE A 143 -10.75 -6.20 1.25
C PHE A 143 -10.01 -5.38 0.20
N LEU A 144 -8.73 -5.66 -0.01
CA LEU A 144 -7.91 -4.99 -1.01
C LEU A 144 -6.96 -5.97 -1.69
N ASP A 145 -6.77 -5.77 -3.00
CA ASP A 145 -5.69 -6.39 -3.74
C ASP A 145 -4.35 -6.07 -3.05
N ALA A 146 -3.51 -7.08 -2.85
CA ALA A 146 -2.27 -6.92 -2.07
C ALA A 146 -1.33 -5.87 -2.69
N ARG A 147 -1.40 -5.65 -4.01
CA ARG A 147 -0.62 -4.62 -4.72
C ARG A 147 -0.96 -3.19 -4.27
N LEU A 148 -2.13 -2.99 -3.64
CA LEU A 148 -2.59 -1.69 -3.16
C LEU A 148 -2.20 -1.41 -1.71
N LEU A 149 -1.63 -2.39 -1.00
CA LEU A 149 -1.35 -2.25 0.43
C LEU A 149 -0.43 -1.06 0.71
N ASP A 150 0.60 -0.83 -0.11
CA ASP A 150 1.56 0.26 0.09
C ASP A 150 0.96 1.66 -0.10
N GLN A 151 -0.20 1.75 -0.75
CA GLN A 151 -0.95 2.99 -0.90
C GLN A 151 -1.93 3.23 0.26
N ALA A 152 -2.20 2.22 1.08
CA ALA A 152 -3.14 2.32 2.18
C ALA A 152 -2.64 3.26 3.30
N PRO A 153 -3.55 3.81 4.12
CA PRO A 153 -3.17 4.60 5.29
C PRO A 153 -2.14 3.87 6.17
N ALA A 154 -1.21 4.63 6.75
CA ALA A 154 -0.08 4.09 7.52
C ALA A 154 -0.48 3.07 8.60
N ALA A 155 -1.63 3.27 9.26
CA ALA A 155 -2.14 2.34 10.27
C ALA A 155 -2.47 0.96 9.67
N LEU A 156 -3.06 0.90 8.47
CA LEU A 156 -3.39 -0.36 7.81
C LEU A 156 -2.14 -1.10 7.34
N ARG A 157 -1.16 -0.35 6.79
CA ARG A 157 0.16 -0.88 6.41
C ARG A 157 0.91 -1.44 7.61
N CYS A 158 0.93 -0.68 8.71
CA CYS A 158 1.56 -1.13 9.95
C CYS A 158 0.87 -2.38 10.50
N LEU A 159 -0.47 -2.46 10.48
CA LEU A 159 -1.20 -3.65 10.91
C LEU A 159 -0.83 -4.89 10.08
N ALA A 160 -0.84 -4.76 8.75
CA ALA A 160 -0.46 -5.84 7.86
C ALA A 160 1.01 -6.26 8.06
N GLY A 161 1.91 -5.29 8.25
CA GLY A 161 3.32 -5.53 8.58
C GLY A 161 3.51 -6.26 9.92
N CYS A 162 2.73 -5.90 10.95
CA CYS A 162 2.72 -6.62 12.22
C CYS A 162 2.27 -8.07 12.04
N ALA A 163 1.21 -8.30 11.26
CA ALA A 163 0.75 -9.65 10.94
C ALA A 163 1.83 -10.46 10.20
N ARG A 164 2.52 -9.84 9.23
CA ARG A 164 3.61 -10.48 8.46
C ARG A 164 4.81 -10.83 9.34
N ARG A 165 5.11 -9.97 10.31
CA ARG A 165 6.21 -10.21 11.25
C ARG A 165 5.87 -11.31 12.26
N TYR A 166 4.60 -11.45 12.61
CA TYR A 166 4.09 -12.48 13.52
C TYR A 166 3.99 -13.85 12.83
N HIS A 167 3.57 -13.87 11.56
CA HIS A 167 3.48 -15.07 10.73
C HIS A 167 3.93 -14.76 9.31
N GLY A 168 4.93 -15.50 8.81
CA GLY A 168 5.35 -15.43 7.40
C GLY A 168 4.26 -15.98 6.47
N GLY A 169 4.27 -15.58 5.19
CA GLY A 169 3.28 -16.04 4.19
C GLY A 169 2.21 -15.00 3.81
N LEU A 170 2.24 -13.81 4.42
CA LEU A 170 1.50 -12.64 3.91
C LEU A 170 2.11 -12.06 2.62
N ASP A 171 3.34 -12.45 2.28
CA ASP A 171 4.04 -11.98 1.07
C ASP A 171 3.45 -12.60 -0.22
N ASP A 172 2.90 -13.81 -0.14
CA ASP A 172 2.31 -14.52 -1.29
C ASP A 172 0.82 -14.21 -1.47
N ALA A 173 0.25 -13.33 -0.64
CA ALA A 173 -1.16 -13.01 -0.67
C ALA A 173 -1.52 -12.22 -1.94
N HIS A 174 -2.60 -12.62 -2.61
CA HIS A 174 -3.18 -11.81 -3.69
C HIS A 174 -4.24 -10.83 -3.16
N LEU A 175 -4.97 -11.24 -2.13
CA LEU A 175 -6.04 -10.45 -1.51
C LEU A 175 -5.85 -10.39 0.01
N ILE A 176 -5.99 -9.20 0.58
CA ILE A 176 -5.87 -8.96 2.01
C ILE A 176 -7.20 -8.49 2.57
N LYS A 177 -7.67 -9.14 3.64
CA LYS A 177 -8.80 -8.68 4.48
C LYS A 177 -8.28 -8.05 5.77
N LEU A 178 -8.59 -6.78 5.99
CA LEU A 178 -8.33 -6.06 7.23
C LEU A 178 -9.63 -5.98 8.03
N HIS A 179 -9.66 -6.60 9.21
CA HIS A 179 -10.89 -6.70 10.00
C HIS A 179 -11.21 -5.38 10.69
N ARG A 180 -12.50 -5.07 10.82
CA ARG A 180 -13.01 -3.77 11.34
C ARG A 180 -12.38 -3.31 12.66
N GLN A 181 -12.10 -4.23 13.57
CA GLN A 181 -11.56 -3.89 14.89
C GLN A 181 -10.04 -3.68 14.89
N GLY A 182 -9.36 -3.89 13.77
CA GLY A 182 -7.91 -3.75 13.67
C GLY A 182 -7.13 -4.81 14.45
N ASP A 183 -7.75 -5.93 14.82
CA ASP A 183 -7.12 -6.99 15.60
C ASP A 183 -6.70 -8.19 14.74
N LYS A 184 -7.17 -8.25 13.50
CA LYS A 184 -6.96 -9.38 12.59
C LYS A 184 -6.66 -8.93 11.17
N VAL A 185 -5.83 -9.74 10.54
CA VAL A 185 -5.55 -9.69 9.11
C VAL A 185 -5.82 -11.07 8.53
N SER A 186 -6.42 -11.14 7.35
CA SER A 186 -6.47 -12.39 6.59
C SER A 186 -5.81 -12.19 5.23
N ALA A 187 -4.99 -13.16 4.84
CA ALA A 187 -4.32 -13.24 3.56
C ALA A 187 -4.92 -14.40 2.77
N MET A 188 -5.26 -14.15 1.51
CA MET A 188 -5.83 -15.16 0.62
C MET A 188 -4.96 -15.32 -0.62
N THR A 189 -4.74 -16.56 -1.03
CA THR A 189 -4.07 -16.93 -2.28
C THR A 189 -5.08 -17.60 -3.21
N PHE A 190 -4.86 -17.47 -4.51
CA PHE A 190 -5.78 -17.95 -5.54
C PHE A 190 -5.00 -18.64 -6.64
N GLU A 191 -5.63 -19.62 -7.28
CA GLU A 191 -5.18 -20.15 -8.55
C GLU A 191 -5.55 -19.17 -9.66
N SER A 192 -4.58 -18.82 -10.50
CA SER A 192 -4.75 -17.89 -11.63
C SER A 192 -5.48 -16.61 -11.22
N TYR A 193 -4.89 -15.81 -10.33
CA TYR A 193 -5.55 -14.63 -9.74
C TYR A 193 -6.00 -13.57 -10.76
N GLU A 194 -5.38 -13.57 -11.94
CA GLU A 194 -5.72 -12.71 -13.08
C GLU A 194 -6.95 -13.19 -13.86
N ALA A 195 -7.43 -14.41 -13.61
CA ALA A 195 -8.67 -14.90 -14.19
C ALA A 195 -9.86 -14.03 -13.74
N LEU A 196 -10.95 -14.10 -14.50
CA LEU A 196 -12.17 -13.35 -14.19
C LEU A 196 -12.85 -13.82 -12.89
N THR A 197 -12.64 -15.07 -12.50
CA THR A 197 -13.26 -15.75 -11.35
C THR A 197 -12.26 -16.68 -10.62
N PRO A 198 -11.15 -16.13 -10.05
CA PRO A 198 -10.07 -16.95 -9.50
C PRO A 198 -10.53 -17.92 -8.41
N VAL A 199 -9.93 -19.11 -8.37
CA VAL A 199 -10.26 -20.16 -7.38
C VAL A 199 -9.44 -19.97 -6.12
N LEU A 200 -10.07 -19.96 -4.95
CA LEU A 200 -9.39 -19.78 -3.66
C LEU A 200 -8.54 -21.02 -3.32
N CYS A 201 -7.23 -20.82 -3.15
CA CYS A 201 -6.30 -21.89 -2.77
C CYS A 201 -6.17 -22.01 -1.25
N SER A 202 -5.89 -20.90 -0.59
CA SER A 202 -5.67 -20.89 0.85
C SER A 202 -6.06 -19.56 1.46
N ARG A 203 -6.37 -19.61 2.76
CA ARG A 203 -6.55 -18.44 3.59
C ARG A 203 -5.79 -18.60 4.89
N ILE A 204 -4.98 -17.59 5.23
CA ILE A 204 -4.35 -17.47 6.53
C ILE A 204 -5.06 -16.35 7.28
N LYS A 205 -5.40 -16.57 8.55
CA LYS A 205 -5.96 -15.56 9.44
C LYS A 205 -5.03 -15.39 10.64
N VAL A 206 -4.50 -14.19 10.78
CA VAL A 206 -3.65 -13.78 11.90
C VAL A 206 -4.48 -12.94 12.85
N ASP A 207 -4.73 -13.44 14.06
CA ASP A 207 -5.31 -12.69 15.18
C ASP A 207 -4.16 -12.17 16.04
N LEU A 208 -3.85 -10.88 15.89
CA LEU A 208 -2.76 -10.21 16.60
C LEU A 208 -3.09 -10.02 18.08
N GLY A 209 -4.36 -9.78 18.40
CA GLY A 209 -4.83 -9.59 19.78
C GLY A 209 -4.73 -10.86 20.62
N ARG A 210 -5.05 -12.02 20.03
CA ARG A 210 -4.95 -13.33 20.68
C ARG A 210 -3.64 -14.06 20.40
N GLN A 211 -2.77 -13.50 19.56
CA GLN A 211 -1.55 -14.16 19.10
C GLN A 211 -1.86 -15.58 18.58
N ARG A 212 -2.76 -15.66 17.60
CA ARG A 212 -3.20 -16.94 17.03
C ARG A 212 -3.21 -16.87 15.51
N ILE A 213 -2.73 -17.95 14.90
CA ILE A 213 -2.84 -18.18 13.45
C ILE A 213 -3.87 -19.28 13.20
N GLN A 214 -4.66 -19.10 12.15
CA GLN A 214 -5.53 -20.13 11.59
C GLN A 214 -5.28 -20.22 10.09
N GLU A 215 -4.95 -21.42 9.63
CA GLU A 215 -4.73 -21.70 8.21
C GLU A 215 -5.91 -22.53 7.70
N PHE A 216 -6.40 -22.17 6.52
CA PHE A 216 -7.51 -22.83 5.85
C PHE A 216 -7.03 -23.23 4.45
N ASP A 217 -7.01 -24.53 4.19
CA ASP A 217 -6.75 -25.08 2.87
C ASP A 217 -8.08 -25.22 2.12
N HIS A 218 -8.17 -24.55 0.98
CA HIS A 218 -9.33 -24.55 0.11
C HIS A 218 -9.06 -25.30 -1.20
N ARG A 219 -7.87 -25.87 -1.39
CA ARG A 219 -7.55 -26.63 -2.61
C ARG A 219 -8.51 -27.82 -2.77
N GLY A 220 -8.99 -27.99 -3.99
CA GLY A 220 -10.02 -28.98 -4.32
C GLY A 220 -11.44 -28.54 -3.96
N GLN A 221 -11.63 -27.39 -3.32
CA GLN A 221 -12.91 -26.71 -3.24
C GLN A 221 -12.99 -25.73 -4.42
N ASP A 222 -14.05 -25.80 -5.20
CA ASP A 222 -14.29 -24.83 -6.29
C ASP A 222 -14.90 -23.54 -5.72
N GLN A 223 -14.19 -22.88 -4.80
CA GLN A 223 -14.63 -21.62 -4.21
C GLN A 223 -14.05 -20.46 -5.01
N ARG A 224 -14.87 -19.79 -5.81
CA ARG A 224 -14.44 -18.74 -6.74
C ARG A 224 -14.65 -17.33 -6.17
N LEU A 225 -13.70 -16.44 -6.43
CA LEU A 225 -13.79 -15.02 -6.13
C LEU A 225 -14.73 -14.34 -7.14
N LEU A 226 -15.73 -13.63 -6.62
CA LEU A 226 -16.66 -12.82 -7.40
C LEU A 226 -16.30 -11.35 -7.26
N ALA A 227 -16.67 -10.56 -8.27
CA ALA A 227 -16.60 -9.10 -8.22
C ALA A 227 -15.19 -8.57 -7.87
N ARG A 228 -14.14 -9.20 -8.41
CA ARG A 228 -12.73 -8.88 -8.11
C ARG A 228 -12.41 -7.41 -8.41
N SER A 229 -13.08 -6.78 -9.37
CA SER A 229 -12.93 -5.34 -9.64
C SER A 229 -13.24 -4.44 -8.43
N ARG A 230 -14.03 -4.90 -7.45
CA ARG A 230 -14.33 -4.15 -6.21
C ARG A 230 -13.13 -3.99 -5.30
N VAL A 231 -12.21 -4.97 -5.29
CA VAL A 231 -11.04 -4.99 -4.42
C VAL A 231 -9.78 -4.43 -5.08
N MET A 232 -9.91 -4.06 -6.35
CA MET A 232 -8.87 -3.48 -7.21
C MET A 232 -9.01 -1.94 -7.30
N SER A 233 -7.94 -1.26 -7.71
CA SER A 233 -7.96 0.15 -8.12
C SER A 233 -8.08 0.25 -9.64
N ALA A 234 -8.65 1.37 -10.13
CA ALA A 234 -8.74 1.68 -11.56
C ALA A 234 -7.37 1.81 -12.25
N ASP A 235 -6.31 2.02 -11.48
CA ASP A 235 -4.93 2.12 -11.99
C ASP A 235 -4.32 0.75 -12.32
N LEU A 236 -4.97 -0.36 -11.95
CA LEU A 236 -4.49 -1.70 -12.25
C LEU A 236 -4.82 -2.09 -13.71
N PRO A 237 -3.87 -2.67 -14.47
CA PRO A 237 -4.04 -2.89 -15.92
C PRO A 237 -5.28 -3.69 -16.34
N ASP A 238 -5.68 -4.66 -15.51
CA ASP A 238 -6.77 -5.59 -15.75
C ASP A 238 -8.13 -5.11 -15.19
N TRP A 239 -8.17 -3.95 -14.52
CA TRP A 239 -9.36 -3.49 -13.81
C TRP A 239 -10.56 -3.25 -14.71
N ALA A 240 -10.37 -2.60 -15.87
CA ALA A 240 -11.47 -2.22 -16.75
C ALA A 240 -12.21 -3.46 -17.30
N ALA A 241 -11.46 -4.45 -17.79
CA ALA A 241 -12.02 -5.70 -18.29
C ALA A 241 -12.72 -6.49 -17.18
N GLN A 242 -12.08 -6.61 -15.99
CA GLN A 242 -12.68 -7.28 -14.84
C GLN A 242 -13.98 -6.59 -14.40
N ARG A 243 -14.02 -5.25 -14.37
CA ARG A 243 -15.21 -4.48 -13.98
C ARG A 243 -16.38 -4.72 -14.93
N ASP A 244 -16.13 -4.72 -16.23
CA ASP A 244 -17.17 -4.91 -17.23
C ASP A 244 -17.75 -6.33 -17.16
N PHE A 245 -16.91 -7.35 -16.93
CA PHE A 245 -17.36 -8.71 -16.63
C PHE A 245 -18.18 -8.77 -15.34
N ASP A 246 -17.67 -8.21 -14.24
CA ASP A 246 -18.32 -8.23 -12.93
C ASP A 246 -19.70 -7.55 -12.95
N GLN A 247 -19.85 -6.46 -13.70
CA GLN A 247 -21.14 -5.78 -13.86
C GLN A 247 -22.18 -6.68 -14.55
N ARG A 248 -21.79 -7.38 -15.62
CA ARG A 248 -22.68 -8.32 -16.32
C ARG A 248 -23.03 -9.50 -15.44
N LEU A 249 -22.05 -10.04 -14.70
CA LEU A 249 -22.25 -11.16 -13.78
C LEU A 249 -23.21 -10.79 -12.65
N LEU A 250 -23.01 -9.65 -11.98
CA LEU A 250 -23.86 -9.21 -10.88
C LEU A 250 -25.27 -8.84 -11.34
N ALA A 251 -25.43 -8.30 -12.55
CA ALA A 251 -26.75 -8.08 -13.15
C ALA A 251 -27.50 -9.40 -13.39
N ALA A 252 -26.79 -10.45 -13.80
CA ALA A 252 -27.34 -11.79 -13.96
C ALA A 252 -27.54 -12.54 -12.62
N TRP A 253 -26.93 -12.06 -11.52
CA TRP A 253 -27.00 -12.65 -10.19
C TRP A 253 -27.23 -11.62 -9.06
N PRO A 254 -28.43 -10.99 -8.99
CA PRO A 254 -28.70 -9.92 -8.02
C PRO A 254 -28.57 -10.32 -6.53
N GLY A 255 -28.67 -11.61 -6.23
CA GLY A 255 -28.55 -12.16 -4.87
C GLY A 255 -27.12 -12.49 -4.42
N ALA A 256 -26.10 -12.21 -5.23
CA ALA A 256 -24.71 -12.43 -4.86
C ALA A 256 -24.26 -11.42 -3.78
N ALA A 257 -24.47 -11.77 -2.51
CA ALA A 257 -24.09 -10.94 -1.36
C ALA A 257 -22.63 -11.16 -0.90
N SER A 258 -22.04 -12.31 -1.24
CA SER A 258 -20.69 -12.71 -0.84
C SER A 258 -19.67 -12.40 -1.94
N LEU A 259 -18.44 -12.09 -1.53
CA LEU A 259 -17.29 -11.99 -2.43
C LEU A 259 -16.86 -13.37 -2.99
N TYR A 260 -17.44 -14.46 -2.48
CA TYR A 260 -17.15 -15.83 -2.90
C TYR A 260 -18.41 -16.60 -3.21
N ALA A 261 -18.35 -17.49 -4.21
CA ALA A 261 -19.39 -18.45 -4.53
C ALA A 261 -18.82 -19.86 -4.79
N ASP A 262 -19.68 -20.86 -4.68
CA ASP A 262 -19.43 -22.19 -5.20
C ASP A 262 -19.42 -22.18 -6.73
N GLY A 263 -18.43 -22.85 -7.33
CA GLY A 263 -18.21 -22.82 -8.77
C GLY A 263 -19.33 -23.46 -9.58
N GLN A 264 -19.99 -24.52 -9.08
CA GLN A 264 -21.15 -25.09 -9.78
C GLN A 264 -22.31 -24.10 -9.85
N ALA A 265 -22.54 -23.38 -8.74
CA ALA A 265 -23.54 -22.32 -8.73
C ALA A 265 -23.17 -21.17 -9.69
N LEU A 266 -21.89 -20.79 -9.74
CA LEU A 266 -21.40 -19.76 -10.66
C LEU A 266 -21.53 -20.18 -12.12
N ASP A 267 -21.14 -21.41 -12.47
CA ASP A 267 -21.21 -21.94 -13.84
C ASP A 267 -22.65 -21.92 -14.39
N VAL A 268 -23.65 -22.24 -13.57
CA VAL A 268 -25.07 -22.13 -13.95
C VAL A 268 -25.45 -20.70 -14.30
N ILE A 269 -24.95 -19.73 -13.53
CA ILE A 269 -25.24 -18.31 -13.74
C ILE A 269 -24.52 -17.81 -15.00
N LEU A 270 -23.25 -18.15 -15.17
CA LEU A 270 -22.45 -17.79 -16.36
C LEU A 270 -23.10 -18.33 -17.64
N ALA A 271 -23.47 -19.62 -17.65
CA ALA A 271 -24.15 -20.25 -18.78
C ALA A 271 -25.49 -19.58 -19.10
N ARG A 272 -26.30 -19.28 -18.08
CA ARG A 272 -27.59 -18.59 -18.26
C ARG A 272 -27.41 -17.18 -18.82
N ALA A 273 -26.34 -16.50 -18.43
CA ALA A 273 -26.04 -15.12 -18.83
C ALA A 273 -25.27 -15.02 -20.16
N GLY A 274 -24.82 -16.15 -20.73
CA GLY A 274 -23.94 -16.17 -21.90
C GLY A 274 -22.60 -15.46 -21.62
N LEU A 275 -22.08 -15.62 -20.41
CA LEU A 275 -20.78 -15.10 -20.00
C LEU A 275 -19.75 -16.21 -20.10
N ASP A 276 -18.62 -15.91 -20.75
CA ASP A 276 -17.45 -16.76 -20.79
C ASP A 276 -16.37 -16.15 -19.89
N GLU A 277 -15.61 -17.01 -19.20
CA GLU A 277 -14.44 -16.64 -18.42
C GLU A 277 -13.21 -16.40 -19.33
N GLY A 278 -13.29 -16.77 -20.62
CA GLY A 278 -12.25 -16.58 -21.63
C GLY A 278 -12.21 -15.22 -22.35
N GLY A 279 -13.17 -14.32 -22.09
CA GLY A 279 -13.28 -12.99 -22.72
C GLY A 279 -14.51 -12.78 -23.60
#